data_AF-A0A7V8E0Q4-F1
#
_entry.id   AF-A0A7V8E0Q4-F1
#
_cell.length_a   1.000
_cell.length_b   1.000
_cell.length_c   1.000
_cell.angle_alpha   90.00
_cell.angle_beta   90.00
_cell.angle_gamma   90.00
#
_symmetry.space_group_name_H-M   'P 1'
#
loop_
_entity.id
_entity.type
_entity.pdbx_description
1 polymer ?
#
loop_
_entity_poly.entity_id
_entity_poly.type
_entity_poly.pdbx_seq_one_letter_code
_entity_poly.pdbx_strand_id
1 'polypeptide(L)'
;MRITAASRGRVTIPAEVRRRLGIRPLTSARMEDLGRVLRGSWGNGCWCMFPRMTPQQERALPGPGTPAERRRKAMAELSRRRTAPGLLAYRDGEVVGWVAVAPRVELRRVDASKATPRVDESPVWVIPCITVRRNARGAGVAVALIRSAVAYAA
;
A
#
# COMPACT_ATOMS: atom_id res chain seq x y z
N MET A 1 3.62 39.87 -0.72
CA MET A 1 2.55 38.86 -0.64
C MET A 1 2.88 37.91 0.51
N ARG A 2 2.26 38.11 1.68
CA ARG A 2 2.55 37.35 2.91
C ARG A 2 1.87 35.97 2.83
N ILE A 3 2.66 34.90 2.86
CA ILE A 3 2.14 33.54 3.01
C ILE A 3 1.94 33.32 4.52
N THR A 4 0.69 33.38 4.95
CA THR A 4 0.28 33.04 6.32
C THR A 4 0.47 31.55 6.55
N ALA A 5 1.12 31.18 7.66
CA ALA A 5 1.35 29.80 8.04
C ALA A 5 0.04 29.04 8.19
N ALA A 6 -0.16 28.01 7.36
CA ALA A 6 -1.26 27.07 7.53
C ALA A 6 -1.11 26.36 8.89
N SER A 7 -2.14 26.51 9.73
CA SER A 7 -2.27 25.90 11.03
C SER A 7 -1.95 24.39 10.96
N ARG A 8 -1.02 23.93 11.81
CA ARG A 8 -0.70 22.51 12.01
C ARG A 8 -1.88 21.78 12.67
N GLY A 9 -2.92 21.49 11.89
CA GLY A 9 -4.00 20.61 12.32
C GLY A 9 -3.42 19.21 12.51
N ARG A 10 -3.21 18.79 13.76
CA ARG A 10 -2.97 17.36 14.02
C ARG A 10 -4.22 16.63 13.53
N VAL A 11 -4.04 15.72 12.58
CA VAL A 11 -5.09 14.80 12.18
C VAL A 11 -5.33 13.84 13.36
N THR A 12 -6.25 14.24 14.23
CA THR A 12 -6.70 13.42 15.37
C THR A 12 -7.78 12.49 14.85
N ILE A 13 -7.43 11.22 14.62
CA ILE A 13 -8.46 10.20 14.40
C ILE A 13 -9.14 9.94 15.74
N PRO A 14 -10.48 9.96 15.83
CA PRO A 14 -11.19 9.53 17.03
C PRO A 14 -10.73 8.14 17.48
N ALA A 15 -10.55 7.95 18.79
CA ALA A 15 -10.06 6.69 19.35
C ALA A 15 -10.98 5.49 19.03
N GLU A 16 -12.27 5.72 18.77
CA GLU A 16 -13.21 4.67 18.36
C GLU A 16 -12.85 4.06 17.00
N VAL A 17 -12.41 4.89 16.04
CA VAL A 17 -12.02 4.45 14.71
C VAL A 17 -10.78 3.57 14.79
N ARG A 18 -9.85 3.90 15.69
CA ARG A 18 -8.68 3.03 15.96
C ARG A 18 -9.09 1.71 16.63
N ARG A 19 -10.11 1.72 17.51
CA ARG A 19 -10.59 0.51 18.20
C ARG A 19 -11.47 -0.41 17.35
N ARG A 20 -12.05 0.08 16.24
CA ARG A 20 -12.92 -0.71 15.36
C ARG A 20 -12.26 -1.21 14.07
N LEU A 21 -10.97 -0.92 13.85
CA LEU A 21 -10.24 -1.39 12.67
C LEU A 21 -9.23 -2.47 13.03
N GLY A 22 -9.41 -3.67 12.47
CA GLY A 22 -8.40 -4.72 12.51
C GLY A 22 -7.37 -4.51 11.41
N ILE A 23 -6.10 -4.30 11.75
CA ILE A 23 -5.02 -4.17 10.76
C ILE A 23 -4.23 -5.48 10.72
N ARG A 24 -4.03 -6.04 9.53
CA ARG A 24 -3.35 -7.34 9.35
C ARG A 24 -2.35 -7.29 8.20
N PRO A 25 -1.17 -7.92 8.33
CA PRO A 25 -0.26 -8.09 7.21
C PRO A 25 -0.89 -8.89 6.06
N LEU A 26 -0.60 -8.50 4.82
CA LEU A 26 -0.94 -9.33 3.68
C LEU A 26 -0.10 -10.62 3.71
N THR A 27 -0.80 -11.74 3.61
CA THR A 27 -0.22 -13.06 3.41
C THR A 27 -0.85 -13.71 2.19
N SER A 28 -0.31 -14.83 1.73
CA SER A 28 -0.88 -15.61 0.63
C SER A 28 -2.35 -15.97 0.88
N ALA A 29 -2.71 -16.28 2.13
CA ALA A 29 -4.08 -16.58 2.55
C ALA A 29 -5.06 -15.37 2.46
N ARG A 30 -4.55 -14.14 2.32
CA ARG A 30 -5.37 -12.90 2.24
C ARG A 30 -5.34 -12.24 0.86
N MET A 31 -4.87 -12.97 -0.17
CA MET A 31 -4.81 -12.43 -1.53
C MET A 31 -6.19 -12.15 -2.14
N GLU A 32 -7.22 -12.86 -1.70
CA GLU A 32 -8.60 -12.56 -2.12
C GLU A 32 -9.07 -11.22 -1.56
N ASP A 33 -8.79 -10.95 -0.29
CA ASP A 33 -9.14 -9.68 0.36
C ASP A 33 -8.44 -8.48 -0.30
N LEU A 34 -7.18 -8.64 -0.68
CA LEU A 34 -6.50 -7.63 -1.50
C LEU A 34 -7.28 -7.37 -2.79
N GLY A 35 -7.69 -8.43 -3.50
CA GLY A 35 -8.51 -8.30 -4.71
C GLY A 35 -9.82 -7.56 -4.46
N ARG A 36 -10.51 -7.84 -3.35
CA ARG A 36 -11.75 -7.17 -2.96
C ARG A 36 -11.55 -5.67 -2.72
N VAL A 37 -10.46 -5.27 -2.06
CA VAL A 37 -10.14 -3.84 -1.84
C VAL A 37 -9.74 -3.13 -3.12
N LEU A 38 -8.97 -3.80 -3.99
CA LEU A 38 -8.46 -3.18 -5.21
C LEU A 38 -9.51 -3.08 -6.31
N ARG A 39 -10.55 -3.91 -6.29
CA ARG A 39 -11.65 -3.89 -7.28
C ARG A 39 -12.26 -2.48 -7.40
N GLY A 40 -12.38 -2.00 -8.64
CA GLY A 40 -12.90 -0.66 -8.94
C GLY A 40 -11.94 0.49 -8.61
N SER A 41 -10.68 0.18 -8.27
CA SER A 41 -9.59 1.16 -8.13
C SER A 41 -8.53 0.96 -9.22
N TRP A 42 -7.65 1.95 -9.39
CA TRP A 42 -6.44 1.82 -10.22
C TRP A 42 -5.58 0.60 -9.84
N GLY A 43 -5.61 0.20 -8.57
CA GLY A 43 -4.89 -0.96 -8.08
C GLY A 43 -5.34 -2.29 -8.69
N ASN A 44 -6.54 -2.38 -9.27
CA ASN A 44 -7.06 -3.62 -9.84
C ASN A 44 -6.23 -4.13 -11.04
N GLY A 45 -5.63 -3.21 -11.81
CA GLY A 45 -4.78 -3.58 -12.95
C GLY A 45 -3.32 -3.80 -12.58
N CYS A 46 -2.82 -3.07 -11.58
CA CYS A 46 -1.40 -3.09 -11.23
C CYS A 46 -1.05 -4.01 -10.06
N TRP A 47 -2.03 -4.41 -9.24
CA TRP A 47 -1.85 -5.22 -8.03
C TRP A 47 -0.76 -4.70 -7.09
N CYS A 48 -0.54 -3.37 -7.07
CA CYS A 48 0.56 -2.70 -6.36
C CYS A 48 1.97 -3.19 -6.71
N MET A 49 2.10 -3.87 -7.84
CA MET A 49 3.37 -4.36 -8.39
C MET A 49 4.06 -3.32 -9.29
N PHE A 50 3.32 -2.35 -9.83
CA PHE A 50 3.88 -1.24 -10.61
C PHE A 50 5.05 -0.51 -9.91
N PRO A 51 4.97 -0.06 -8.65
CA PRO A 51 6.11 0.61 -8.00
C PRO A 51 7.33 -0.31 -7.79
N ARG A 52 7.16 -1.63 -7.85
CA ARG A 52 8.20 -2.64 -7.55
C ARG A 52 9.06 -3.04 -8.74
N MET A 53 8.62 -2.74 -9.95
CA MET A 53 9.24 -3.25 -11.17
C MET A 53 9.56 -2.15 -12.17
N THR A 54 10.66 -2.30 -12.88
CA THR A 54 10.92 -1.55 -14.11
C THR A 54 9.95 -1.99 -15.22
N PRO A 55 9.77 -1.18 -16.28
CA PRO A 55 8.97 -1.59 -17.43
C PRO A 55 9.44 -2.92 -18.06
N GLN A 56 10.76 -3.19 -18.04
CA GLN A 56 11.32 -4.43 -18.56
C GLN A 56 10.95 -5.63 -17.68
N GLN A 57 11.12 -5.52 -16.36
CA GLN A 57 10.73 -6.57 -15.40
C GLN A 57 9.23 -6.88 -15.48
N GLU A 58 8.41 -5.85 -15.64
CA GLU A 58 6.97 -5.97 -15.77
C GLU A 58 6.55 -6.72 -17.05
N ARG A 59 7.22 -6.45 -18.18
CA ARG A 59 7.02 -7.21 -19.44
C ARG A 59 7.50 -8.66 -19.33
N ALA A 60 8.56 -8.89 -18.57
CA ALA A 60 9.18 -10.20 -18.37
C ALA A 60 8.50 -11.07 -17.29
N LEU A 61 7.40 -10.61 -16.67
CA LEU A 61 6.68 -11.41 -15.67
C LEU A 61 6.26 -12.77 -16.28
N PRO A 62 6.64 -13.90 -15.66
CA PRO A 62 6.45 -15.21 -16.25
C PRO A 62 5.01 -15.72 -16.09
N GLY A 63 4.69 -16.73 -16.91
CA GLY A 63 3.43 -17.46 -16.86
C GLY A 63 2.36 -16.93 -17.83
N PRO A 64 1.28 -17.70 -18.04
CA PRO A 64 0.19 -17.32 -18.94
C PRO A 64 -0.73 -16.26 -18.30
N GLY A 65 -1.71 -15.78 -19.09
CA GLY A 65 -2.76 -14.85 -18.65
C GLY A 65 -2.49 -13.39 -19.00
N THR A 66 -3.44 -12.53 -18.67
CA THR A 66 -3.36 -11.07 -18.83
C THR A 66 -2.26 -10.45 -17.97
N PRO A 67 -1.79 -9.22 -18.30
CA PRO A 67 -0.82 -8.52 -17.46
C PRO A 67 -1.27 -8.37 -15.99
N ALA A 68 -2.56 -8.17 -15.74
CA ALA A 68 -3.10 -8.05 -14.38
C ALA A 68 -3.00 -9.37 -13.60
N GLU A 69 -3.31 -10.50 -14.25
CA GLU A 69 -3.20 -11.83 -13.64
C GLU A 69 -1.75 -12.19 -13.29
N ARG A 70 -0.80 -11.88 -14.18
CA ARG A 70 0.63 -12.09 -13.89
C ARG A 70 1.12 -11.22 -12.73
N ARG A 71 0.69 -9.95 -12.65
CA ARG A 71 0.97 -9.07 -11.50
C ARG A 71 0.33 -9.58 -10.21
N ARG A 72 -0.91 -10.10 -10.27
CA ARG A 72 -1.57 -10.74 -9.12
C ARG A 72 -0.76 -11.93 -8.61
N LYS A 73 -0.29 -12.80 -9.51
CA LYS A 73 0.57 -13.94 -9.18
C LYS A 73 1.87 -13.47 -8.52
N ALA A 74 2.52 -12.46 -9.08
CA ALA A 74 3.74 -11.89 -8.50
C ALA A 74 3.51 -11.32 -7.09
N MET A 75 2.38 -10.64 -6.85
CA MET A 75 2.01 -10.16 -5.51
C MET A 75 1.72 -11.33 -4.54
N ALA A 76 1.08 -12.40 -5.02
CA ALA A 76 0.84 -13.59 -4.22
C ALA A 76 2.17 -14.26 -3.78
N GLU A 77 3.13 -14.39 -4.68
CA GLU A 77 4.47 -14.89 -4.33
C GLU A 77 5.18 -13.95 -3.34
N LEU A 78 5.10 -12.64 -3.57
CA LEU A 78 5.68 -11.65 -2.66
C LEU A 78 5.09 -11.72 -1.25
N SER A 79 3.79 -12.00 -1.14
CA SER A 79 3.07 -12.13 0.14
C SER A 79 3.45 -13.38 0.96
N ARG A 80 4.27 -14.29 0.41
CA ARG A 80 4.81 -15.45 1.14
C ARG A 80 6.07 -15.12 1.93
N ARG A 81 6.72 -13.97 1.66
CA ARG A 81 7.92 -13.54 2.39
C ARG A 81 7.58 -13.24 3.86
N ARG A 82 8.58 -13.36 4.73
CA ARG A 82 8.46 -12.95 6.15
C ARG A 82 8.07 -11.48 6.28
N THR A 83 8.64 -10.62 5.42
CA THR A 83 8.25 -9.22 5.30
C THR A 83 7.07 -9.09 4.35
N ALA A 84 5.87 -8.92 4.91
CA ALA A 84 4.67 -8.64 4.13
C ALA A 84 4.83 -7.35 3.30
N PRO A 85 4.32 -7.32 2.06
CA PRO A 85 4.46 -6.16 1.16
C PRO A 85 3.48 -5.01 1.47
N GLY A 86 2.66 -5.17 2.51
CA GLY A 86 1.66 -4.21 2.93
C GLY A 86 0.68 -4.75 3.97
N LEU A 87 -0.25 -3.89 4.38
CA LEU A 87 -1.25 -4.15 5.41
C LEU A 87 -2.67 -3.96 4.86
N LEU A 88 -3.59 -4.81 5.31
CA LEU A 88 -5.02 -4.72 5.05
C LEU A 88 -5.74 -4.18 6.30
N ALA A 89 -6.74 -3.33 6.08
CA ALA A 89 -7.64 -2.85 7.12
C ALA A 89 -8.99 -3.56 7.01
N TYR A 90 -9.48 -4.05 8.13
CA TYR A 90 -10.76 -4.70 8.29
C TYR A 90 -11.65 -3.92 9.26
N ARG A 91 -12.95 -3.87 8.99
CA ARG A 91 -13.97 -3.30 9.86
C ARG A 91 -15.14 -4.28 9.89
N ASP A 92 -15.55 -4.69 11.07
CA ASP A 92 -16.67 -5.63 11.25
C ASP A 92 -16.51 -6.91 10.39
N GLY A 93 -15.27 -7.42 10.30
CA GLY A 93 -14.92 -8.60 9.50
C GLY A 93 -14.66 -8.31 8.01
N GLU A 94 -15.09 -7.17 7.49
CA GLU A 94 -14.98 -6.82 6.07
C GLU A 94 -13.70 -6.05 5.74
N VAL A 95 -13.05 -6.40 4.63
CA VAL A 95 -11.86 -5.69 4.17
C VAL A 95 -12.24 -4.34 3.54
N VAL A 96 -11.67 -3.26 4.08
CA VAL A 96 -12.05 -1.88 3.74
C VAL A 96 -10.88 -1.03 3.23
N GLY A 97 -9.65 -1.48 3.41
CA GLY A 97 -8.49 -0.74 2.92
C GLY A 97 -7.20 -1.54 2.80
N TRP A 98 -6.26 -0.97 2.07
CA TRP A 98 -4.95 -1.54 1.75
C TRP A 98 -3.90 -0.44 1.78
N VAL A 99 -2.73 -0.74 2.32
CA VAL A 99 -1.53 0.09 2.20
C VAL A 99 -0.35 -0.79 1.81
N ALA A 100 0.29 -0.47 0.68
CA ALA A 100 1.56 -1.07 0.33
C ALA A 100 2.66 -0.36 1.12
N VAL A 101 3.60 -1.11 1.69
CA VAL A 101 4.78 -0.55 2.37
C VAL A 101 5.97 -1.48 2.16
N ALA A 102 7.14 -0.92 1.85
CA ALA A 102 8.37 -1.68 1.62
C ALA A 102 9.62 -0.79 1.76
N PRO A 103 10.81 -1.39 1.98
CA PRO A 103 12.06 -0.68 1.82
C PRO A 103 12.15 -0.08 0.40
N ARG A 104 12.66 1.15 0.28
CA ARG A 104 12.74 1.87 -1.00
C ARG A 104 13.47 1.07 -2.08
N VAL A 105 14.52 0.35 -1.71
CA VAL A 105 15.32 -0.49 -2.62
C VAL A 105 14.51 -1.63 -3.27
N GLU A 106 13.39 -2.05 -2.67
CA GLU A 106 12.48 -3.03 -3.27
C GLU A 106 11.48 -2.41 -4.25
N LEU A 107 11.36 -1.07 -4.25
CA LEU A 107 10.46 -0.32 -5.11
C LEU A 107 11.22 0.24 -6.31
N ARG A 108 11.68 -0.64 -7.22
CA ARG A 108 12.60 -0.27 -8.31
C ARG A 108 12.19 0.97 -9.11
N ARG A 109 10.90 1.12 -9.39
CA ARG A 109 10.39 2.28 -10.14
C ARG A 109 10.38 3.57 -9.31
N VAL A 110 10.15 3.47 -8.00
CA VAL A 110 10.26 4.60 -7.08
C VAL A 110 11.72 4.96 -6.84
N ASP A 111 12.57 3.96 -6.65
CA ASP A 111 13.98 4.15 -6.34
C ASP A 111 14.71 4.92 -7.46
N ALA A 112 14.40 4.59 -8.72
CA ALA A 112 14.92 5.25 -9.91
C ALA A 112 14.17 6.53 -10.33
N SER A 113 13.13 6.95 -9.60
CA SER A 113 12.30 8.10 -9.99
C SER A 113 12.96 9.44 -9.68
N LYS A 114 13.16 10.27 -10.72
CA LYS A 114 13.61 11.65 -10.60
C LYS A 114 12.61 12.57 -9.89
N ALA A 115 11.33 12.21 -9.85
CA ALA A 115 10.29 13.00 -9.18
C ALA A 115 10.33 12.87 -7.65
N THR A 116 10.99 11.83 -7.15
CA THR A 116 11.11 11.52 -5.72
C THR A 116 12.55 11.10 -5.43
N PRO A 117 13.54 12.00 -5.60
CA PRO A 117 14.94 11.65 -5.39
C PRO A 117 15.20 11.26 -3.93
N ARG A 118 16.31 10.55 -3.71
CA ARG A 118 16.81 10.32 -2.35
C ARG A 118 17.24 11.67 -1.77
N VAL A 119 16.91 11.88 -0.50
CA VAL A 119 17.34 13.06 0.26
C VAL A 119 18.76 12.85 0.79
N ASP A 120 19.04 11.62 1.25
CA ASP A 120 20.33 11.15 1.75
C ASP A 120 20.46 9.62 1.52
N GLU A 121 21.55 9.05 2.02
CA GLU A 121 21.89 7.62 1.90
C GLU A 121 21.20 6.72 2.92
N SER A 122 20.34 7.27 3.80
CA SER A 122 19.68 6.48 4.83
C SER A 122 18.74 5.44 4.21
N PRO A 123 18.74 4.18 4.71
CA PRO A 123 17.72 3.22 4.34
C PRO A 123 16.33 3.72 4.77
N VAL A 124 15.43 3.91 3.81
CA VAL A 124 14.07 4.39 4.07
C VAL A 124 13.02 3.39 3.57
N TRP A 125 11.89 3.38 4.27
CA TRP A 125 10.66 2.72 3.82
C TRP A 125 9.75 3.70 3.10
N VAL A 126 8.94 3.18 2.17
CA VAL A 126 8.05 3.99 1.34
C VAL A 126 6.66 3.36 1.30
N ILE A 127 5.64 4.20 1.31
CA ILE A 127 4.24 3.85 1.04
C ILE A 127 3.91 4.28 -0.40
N PRO A 128 4.03 3.40 -1.41
CA PRO A 128 3.78 3.80 -2.81
C PRO A 128 2.31 3.76 -3.21
N CYS A 129 1.44 3.14 -2.40
CA CYS A 129 0.03 2.99 -2.73
C CYS A 129 -0.81 2.84 -1.46
N ILE A 130 -1.95 3.52 -1.44
CA ILE A 130 -3.00 3.37 -0.43
C ILE A 130 -4.37 3.36 -1.11
N THR A 131 -5.21 2.41 -0.74
CA THR A 131 -6.58 2.27 -1.27
C THR A 131 -7.55 2.11 -0.12
N VAL A 132 -8.61 2.93 -0.12
CA VAL A 132 -9.74 2.79 0.83
C VAL A 132 -11.02 2.69 0.02
N ARG A 133 -11.82 1.65 0.30
CA ARG A 133 -13.12 1.44 -0.35
C ARG A 133 -14.03 2.64 -0.15
N ARG A 134 -14.85 2.97 -1.15
CA ARG A 134 -15.69 4.19 -1.17
C ARG A 134 -16.56 4.33 0.08
N ASN A 135 -17.24 3.26 0.49
CA ASN A 135 -18.10 3.20 1.69
C ASN A 135 -17.34 3.32 3.02
N ALA A 136 -16.01 3.30 2.98
CA ALA A 136 -15.13 3.34 4.15
C ALA A 136 -14.32 4.64 4.27
N ARG A 137 -14.47 5.57 3.31
CA ARG A 137 -13.78 6.88 3.30
C ARG A 137 -14.40 7.84 4.32
N GLY A 138 -13.70 8.93 4.63
CA GLY A 138 -14.12 9.92 5.64
C GLY A 138 -14.02 9.42 7.09
N ALA A 139 -13.89 8.11 7.30
CA ALA A 139 -13.86 7.48 8.62
C ALA A 139 -12.42 7.16 9.11
N GLY A 140 -11.40 7.92 8.71
CA GLY A 140 -10.04 7.78 9.24
C GLY A 140 -9.23 6.51 8.86
N VAL A 141 -9.78 5.61 8.04
CA VAL A 141 -9.11 4.34 7.64
C VAL A 141 -7.71 4.55 7.05
N ALA A 142 -7.56 5.54 6.16
CA ALA A 142 -6.27 5.83 5.52
C ALA A 142 -5.19 6.22 6.56
N VAL A 143 -5.57 7.04 7.54
CA VAL A 143 -4.64 7.48 8.59
C VAL A 143 -4.28 6.33 9.51
N ALA A 144 -5.23 5.44 9.82
CA ALA A 144 -4.96 4.22 10.60
C ALA A 144 -3.99 3.28 9.87
N LEU A 145 -4.18 3.09 8.56
CA LEU A 145 -3.27 2.31 7.71
C LEU A 145 -1.86 2.91 7.68
N ILE A 146 -1.73 4.22 7.47
CA ILE A 146 -0.42 4.90 7.43
C ILE A 146 0.30 4.77 8.78
N ARG A 147 -0.39 5.03 9.90
CA ARG A 147 0.22 4.86 11.24
C ARG A 147 0.68 3.44 11.49
N SER A 148 -0.10 2.45 11.06
CA SER A 148 0.26 1.04 11.20
C SER A 148 1.43 0.65 10.30
N ALA A 149 1.50 1.22 9.09
CA ALA A 149 2.63 1.03 8.19
C ALA A 149 3.93 1.63 8.74
N VAL A 150 3.85 2.79 9.41
CA VAL A 150 5.00 3.38 10.13
C VAL A 150 5.45 2.48 11.27
N ALA A 151 4.52 2.00 12.10
CA ALA A 151 4.84 1.08 13.20
C ALA A 151 5.40 -0.27 12.72
N TYR A 152 4.94 -0.75 11.55
CA TYR A 152 5.45 -1.97 10.92
C TYR A 152 6.87 -1.82 10.35
N ALA A 153 7.26 -0.60 9.98
CA ALA A 153 8.56 -0.29 9.41
C ALA A 153 9.61 0.17 10.44
N ALA A 154 9.21 0.31 11.71
CA ALA A 154 10.06 0.69 12.84
C ALA A 154 10.85 -0.52 13.37
#